data_AF-A0A8T6DDY4-F1
#
_entry.id   AF-A0A8T6DDY4-F1
#
_cell.length_a   1.000
_cell.length_b   1.000
_cell.length_c   1.000
_cell.angle_alpha   90.00
_cell.angle_beta   90.00
_cell.angle_gamma   90.00
#
_symmetry.space_group_name_H-M   'P 1'
#
loop_
_entity.id
_entity.type
_entity.pdbx_description
1 polymer ?
#
loop_
_entity_poly.entity_id
_entity_poly.type
_entity_poly.pdbx_seq_one_letter_code
_entity_poly.pdbx_strand_id
1 'polypeptide(L)'
;MMAAQPTFTENARSDLKRYLRRVRHALRPHPSVDADEVELEIKGHIEAELAGELAPVTAERLHGVLDRLGSPNDWVPDDDLPAWRKLLLRLRTGPEDWRLAYLSISLFIICSIVAPATHSAAAPLLLIASFLVARAGLMVLEEHNESPGARKWFFYPPLVFVYLVIGIMATVLPLAVAVGMASDANLPADLYGLRGILVEWIVLPTWFGATLLVVLVTGVWWLAIGLVLARLTRAVRAVFWPFAERLRERHGLRIALAGAASAALSGLTLALMA
;
A
#
# COMPACT_ATOMS: atom_id res chain seq x y z
N MET A 1 -35.41 41.37 9.70
CA MET A 1 -36.07 40.06 9.90
C MET A 1 -34.98 39.05 10.20
N MET A 2 -34.98 38.41 11.38
CA MET A 2 -34.06 37.30 11.65
C MET A 2 -34.55 36.10 10.85
N ALA A 3 -33.69 35.52 10.01
CA ALA A 3 -34.01 34.29 9.30
C ALA A 3 -34.29 33.18 10.34
N ALA A 4 -35.33 32.38 10.11
CA ALA A 4 -35.63 31.25 10.99
C ALA A 4 -34.46 30.26 10.95
N GLN A 5 -33.95 29.87 12.11
CA GLN A 5 -32.85 28.90 12.19
C GLN A 5 -33.31 27.53 11.63
N PRO A 6 -32.50 26.89 10.77
CA PRO A 6 -32.84 25.57 10.24
C PRO A 6 -32.95 24.56 11.38
N THR A 7 -34.03 23.77 11.38
CA THR A 7 -34.18 22.68 12.34
C THR A 7 -33.45 21.46 11.81
N PHE A 8 -32.53 20.88 12.58
CA PHE A 8 -31.79 19.68 12.18
C PHE A 8 -32.43 18.42 12.76
N THR A 9 -32.41 17.34 11.99
CA THR A 9 -32.60 15.99 12.56
C THR A 9 -31.49 15.66 13.56
N GLU A 10 -31.74 14.74 14.51
CA GLU A 10 -30.75 14.42 15.55
C GLU A 10 -29.45 13.85 14.96
N ASN A 11 -29.54 13.05 13.90
CA ASN A 11 -28.37 12.55 13.17
C ASN A 11 -27.56 13.69 12.54
N ALA A 12 -28.22 14.59 11.80
CA ALA A 12 -27.56 15.75 11.18
C ALA A 12 -26.89 16.64 12.24
N ARG A 13 -27.55 16.87 13.38
CA ARG A 13 -26.97 17.64 14.50
C ARG A 13 -25.72 16.98 15.07
N SER A 14 -25.72 15.65 15.22
CA SER A 14 -24.56 14.87 15.69
C SER A 14 -23.38 14.98 14.70
N ASP A 15 -23.67 14.86 13.40
CA ASP A 15 -22.66 14.94 12.34
C ASP A 15 -22.07 16.35 12.23
N LEU A 16 -22.89 17.40 12.32
CA LEU A 16 -22.43 18.79 12.38
C LEU A 16 -21.51 19.02 13.58
N LYS A 17 -21.92 18.59 14.78
CA LYS A 17 -21.08 18.70 16.00
C LYS A 17 -19.75 17.96 15.84
N ARG A 18 -19.75 16.79 15.19
CA ARG A 18 -18.53 16.02 14.91
C ARG A 18 -17.64 16.72 13.90
N TYR A 19 -18.22 17.35 12.87
CA TYR A 19 -17.49 18.15 11.89
C TYR A 19 -16.82 19.36 12.56
N LEU A 20 -17.58 20.18 13.30
CA LEU A 20 -17.06 21.36 14.00
C LEU A 20 -15.96 20.99 15.02
N ARG A 21 -16.12 19.88 15.75
CA ARG A 21 -15.06 19.39 16.65
C ARG A 21 -13.77 19.03 15.90
N ARG A 22 -13.88 18.46 14.69
CA ARG A 22 -12.72 18.15 13.84
C ARG A 22 -12.05 19.43 13.32
N VAL A 23 -12.82 20.43 12.90
CA VAL A 23 -12.30 21.75 12.50
C VAL A 23 -11.54 22.39 13.66
N ARG A 24 -12.15 22.48 14.84
CA ARG A 24 -11.50 23.04 16.04
C ARG A 24 -10.22 22.31 16.42
N HIS A 25 -10.21 20.98 16.31
CA HIS A 25 -9.02 20.18 16.54
C HIS A 25 -7.92 20.44 15.49
N ALA A 26 -8.29 20.61 14.22
CA ALA A 26 -7.37 20.93 13.14
C ALA A 26 -6.75 22.33 13.29
N LEU A 27 -7.52 23.30 13.81
CA LEU A 27 -7.07 24.67 14.05
C LEU A 27 -6.24 24.84 15.34
N ARG A 28 -6.36 23.92 16.31
CA ARG A 28 -5.65 24.02 17.61
C ARG A 28 -4.12 24.26 17.52
N PRO A 29 -3.38 23.71 16.55
CA PRO A 29 -1.94 23.99 16.40
C PRO A 29 -1.62 25.38 15.80
N HIS A 30 -2.63 26.14 15.35
CA HIS A 30 -2.48 27.37 14.56
C HIS A 30 -3.09 28.57 15.32
N PRO A 31 -2.33 29.21 16.24
CA PRO A 31 -2.86 30.27 17.11
C PRO A 31 -3.18 31.58 16.40
N SER A 32 -2.75 31.73 15.15
CA SER A 32 -3.05 32.83 14.23
C SER A 32 -4.52 32.83 13.76
N VAL A 33 -5.24 31.71 13.91
CA VAL A 33 -6.62 31.56 13.48
C VAL A 33 -7.52 31.34 14.69
N ASP A 34 -8.49 32.21 14.89
CA ASP A 34 -9.49 32.02 15.94
C ASP A 34 -10.46 30.90 15.51
N ALA A 35 -10.39 29.76 16.22
CA ALA A 35 -11.23 28.62 15.94
C ALA A 35 -12.72 28.89 16.22
N ASP A 36 -13.05 29.82 17.13
CA ASP A 36 -14.43 30.21 17.39
C ASP A 36 -14.99 31.09 16.26
N GLU A 37 -14.15 31.92 15.63
CA GLU A 37 -14.51 32.71 14.45
C GLU A 37 -14.78 31.81 13.24
N VAL A 38 -13.89 30.86 12.94
CA VAL A 38 -14.09 29.89 11.84
C VAL A 38 -15.32 29.01 12.09
N GLU A 39 -15.56 28.59 13.35
CA GLU A 39 -16.77 27.85 13.70
C GLU A 39 -18.04 28.68 13.46
N LEU A 40 -18.01 29.98 13.77
CA LEU A 40 -19.12 30.90 13.52
C LEU A 40 -19.36 31.10 12.03
N GLU A 41 -18.30 31.27 11.24
CA GLU A 41 -18.37 31.42 9.78
C GLU A 41 -18.95 30.18 9.12
N ILE A 42 -18.48 28.98 9.50
CA ILE A 42 -19.01 27.70 9.01
C ILE A 42 -20.49 27.57 9.33
N LYS A 43 -20.90 27.88 10.57
CA LYS A 43 -22.32 27.87 10.94
C LYS A 43 -23.13 28.85 10.12
N GLY A 44 -22.61 30.07 9.93
CA GLY A 44 -23.25 31.09 9.09
C GLY A 44 -23.43 30.64 7.65
N HIS A 45 -22.44 29.98 7.06
CA HIS A 45 -22.54 29.45 5.70
C HIS A 45 -23.57 28.32 5.61
N ILE A 46 -23.57 27.40 6.56
CA ILE A 46 -24.55 26.29 6.62
C ILE A 46 -25.97 26.84 6.81
N GLU A 47 -26.15 27.82 7.69
CA GLU A 47 -27.44 28.49 7.90
C GLU A 47 -27.91 29.22 6.65
N ALA A 48 -27.01 29.88 5.92
CA ALA A 48 -27.32 30.56 4.67
C ALA A 48 -27.69 29.59 3.54
N GLU A 49 -26.94 28.49 3.35
CA GLU A 49 -27.24 27.48 2.32
C GLU A 49 -28.54 26.71 2.60
N LEU A 50 -28.89 26.55 3.87
CA LEU A 50 -30.09 25.82 4.31
C LEU A 50 -31.28 26.75 4.63
N ALA A 51 -31.12 28.06 4.41
CA ALA A 51 -32.17 29.03 4.64
C ALA A 51 -33.37 28.76 3.72
N GLY A 52 -34.55 28.59 4.31
CA GLY A 52 -35.80 28.36 3.57
C GLY A 52 -36.25 26.90 3.48
N GLU A 53 -35.47 25.95 4.00
CA GLU A 53 -35.95 24.57 4.14
C GLU A 53 -36.97 24.50 5.30
N LEU A 54 -38.25 24.24 4.95
CA LEU A 54 -39.35 24.14 5.91
C LEU A 54 -39.34 22.82 6.70
N ALA A 55 -38.73 21.79 6.14
CA ALA A 55 -38.59 20.47 6.77
C ALA A 55 -37.28 20.38 7.57
N PRO A 56 -37.21 19.55 8.62
CA PRO A 56 -35.96 19.30 9.33
C PRO A 56 -34.87 18.78 8.39
N VAL A 57 -33.70 19.41 8.42
CA VAL A 57 -32.55 19.10 7.58
C VAL A 57 -32.07 17.67 7.87
N THR A 58 -32.04 16.84 6.84
CA THR A 58 -31.60 15.44 6.90
C THR A 58 -30.07 15.34 6.89
N ALA A 59 -29.52 14.22 7.37
CA ALA A 59 -28.07 14.00 7.40
C ALA A 59 -27.45 13.98 5.99
N GLU A 60 -28.15 13.43 5.00
CA GLU A 60 -27.72 13.43 3.60
C GLU A 60 -27.61 14.83 3.01
N ARG A 61 -28.62 15.68 3.27
CA ARG A 61 -28.60 17.07 2.82
C ARG A 61 -27.45 17.84 3.45
N LEU A 62 -27.25 17.68 4.76
CA LEU A 62 -26.13 18.29 5.48
C LEU A 62 -24.78 17.82 4.93
N HIS A 63 -24.59 16.52 4.68
CA HIS A 63 -23.35 16.02 4.08
C HIS A 63 -23.07 16.66 2.72
N GLY A 64 -24.09 16.86 1.89
CA GLY A 64 -23.93 17.58 0.63
C GLY A 64 -23.47 19.04 0.78
N VAL A 65 -23.85 19.73 1.87
CA VAL A 65 -23.34 21.07 2.21
C VAL A 65 -21.91 20.99 2.75
N LEU A 66 -21.64 20.04 3.66
CA LEU A 66 -20.31 19.84 4.25
C LEU A 66 -19.26 19.45 3.19
N ASP A 67 -19.63 18.64 2.19
CA ASP A 67 -18.75 18.25 1.09
C ASP A 67 -18.35 19.47 0.22
N ARG A 68 -19.22 20.48 0.10
CA ARG A 68 -18.90 21.74 -0.60
C ARG A 68 -18.01 22.66 0.22
N LEU A 69 -18.19 22.67 1.54
CA LEU A 69 -17.33 23.40 2.48
C LEU A 69 -15.90 22.83 2.57
N GLY A 70 -15.69 21.61 2.08
CA GLY A 70 -14.37 20.97 2.04
C GLY A 70 -14.00 20.23 3.33
N SER A 71 -12.77 19.76 3.38
CA SER A 71 -12.25 19.04 4.54
C SER A 71 -11.98 20.01 5.70
N PRO A 72 -12.14 19.60 6.97
CA PRO A 72 -11.73 20.42 8.12
C PRO A 72 -10.31 20.97 8.06
N ASN A 73 -9.42 20.32 7.29
CA ASN A 73 -8.03 20.69 7.11
C ASN A 73 -7.80 21.81 6.09
N ASP A 74 -8.82 22.17 5.29
CA ASP A 74 -8.75 23.19 4.25
C ASP A 74 -8.97 24.61 4.83
N TRP A 75 -9.44 24.69 6.08
CA TRP A 75 -9.66 25.95 6.82
C TRP A 75 -8.39 26.50 7.50
N VAL A 76 -7.26 25.80 7.39
CA VAL A 76 -5.98 26.28 7.93
C VAL A 76 -5.30 27.15 6.87
N PRO A 77 -4.98 28.43 7.15
CA PRO A 77 -4.27 29.28 6.22
C PRO A 77 -2.95 28.65 5.78
N ASP A 78 -2.64 28.78 4.49
CA ASP A 78 -1.44 28.19 3.91
C ASP A 78 -0.16 28.66 4.63
N ASP A 79 -0.15 29.88 5.16
CA ASP A 79 0.98 30.48 5.86
C ASP A 79 1.31 29.83 7.22
N ASP A 80 0.35 29.14 7.83
CA ASP A 80 0.55 28.50 9.13
C ASP A 80 0.84 27.01 9.03
N LEU A 81 0.81 26.47 7.81
CA LEU A 81 1.12 25.08 7.59
C LEU A 81 2.63 24.81 7.81
N PRO A 82 2.99 23.66 8.41
CA PRO A 82 4.38 23.27 8.54
C PRO A 82 5.05 23.22 7.16
N ALA A 83 6.35 23.54 7.09
CA ALA A 83 7.09 23.67 5.84
C ALA A 83 6.97 22.43 4.92
N TRP A 84 6.93 21.22 5.50
CA TRP A 84 6.74 19.98 4.73
C TRP A 84 5.34 19.89 4.11
N ARG A 85 4.29 20.38 4.79
CA ARG A 85 2.92 20.40 4.28
C ARG A 85 2.74 21.50 3.24
N LYS A 86 3.36 22.67 3.43
CA LYS A 86 3.50 23.70 2.38
C LYS A 86 4.19 23.15 1.14
N LEU A 87 5.27 22.39 1.32
CA LEU A 87 5.97 21.73 0.21
C LEU A 87 5.05 20.73 -0.50
N LEU A 88 4.32 19.89 0.24
CA LEU A 88 3.36 18.95 -0.34
C LEU A 88 2.22 19.65 -1.08
N LEU A 89 1.67 20.73 -0.52
CA LEU A 89 0.64 21.53 -1.19
C LEU A 89 1.20 22.17 -2.45
N ARG A 90 2.38 22.79 -2.41
CA ARG A 90 3.06 23.33 -3.61
C ARG A 90 3.38 22.27 -4.66
N LEU A 91 3.61 21.02 -4.23
CA LEU A 91 3.79 19.89 -5.13
C LEU A 91 2.44 19.41 -5.71
N ARG A 92 1.32 19.61 -5.01
CA ARG A 92 -0.04 19.22 -5.42
C ARG A 92 -0.76 20.27 -6.26
N THR A 93 -0.69 21.55 -5.90
CA THR A 93 -1.48 22.65 -6.47
C THR A 93 -0.69 23.54 -7.44
N GLY A 94 0.54 23.14 -7.78
CA GLY A 94 1.38 23.90 -8.71
C GLY A 94 0.88 23.78 -10.16
N PRO A 95 1.06 24.81 -11.00
CA PRO A 95 0.61 24.86 -12.40
C PRO A 95 1.31 23.84 -13.34
N GLU A 96 2.07 22.90 -12.80
CA GLU A 96 2.87 21.92 -13.53
C GLU A 96 2.64 20.52 -12.95
N ASP A 97 1.74 19.75 -13.57
CA ASP A 97 1.38 18.38 -13.17
C ASP A 97 2.53 17.35 -13.26
N TRP A 98 3.75 17.81 -13.56
CA TRP A 98 4.93 16.99 -13.79
C TRP A 98 5.89 16.93 -12.59
N ARG A 99 5.67 17.74 -11.54
CA ARG A 99 6.59 17.83 -10.40
C ARG A 99 6.78 16.49 -9.67
N LEU A 100 5.69 15.76 -9.44
CA LEU A 100 5.76 14.43 -8.80
C LEU A 100 6.50 13.41 -9.68
N ALA A 101 6.31 13.49 -11.00
CA ALA A 101 7.03 12.65 -11.96
C ALA A 101 8.54 12.94 -11.91
N TYR A 102 8.94 14.21 -11.97
CA TYR A 102 10.34 14.61 -11.86
C TYR A 102 10.96 14.25 -10.51
N LEU A 103 10.24 14.45 -9.41
CA LEU A 103 10.71 14.10 -8.07
C LEU A 103 10.93 12.58 -7.94
N SER A 104 9.97 11.78 -8.40
CA SER A 104 10.07 10.33 -8.35
C SER A 104 11.30 9.81 -9.11
N ILE A 105 11.50 10.25 -10.35
CA ILE A 105 12.65 9.81 -11.15
C ILE A 105 13.97 10.36 -10.59
N SER A 106 13.98 11.59 -10.04
CA SER A 106 15.20 12.20 -9.50
C SER A 106 15.66 11.44 -8.26
N LEU A 107 14.75 11.09 -7.36
CA LEU A 107 15.05 10.24 -6.20
C LEU A 107 15.58 8.87 -6.64
N PHE A 108 15.01 8.30 -7.70
CA PHE A 108 15.47 7.02 -8.25
C PHE A 108 16.90 7.12 -8.80
N ILE A 109 17.19 8.13 -9.63
CA ILE A 109 18.52 8.37 -10.21
C ILE A 109 19.56 8.62 -9.11
N ILE A 110 19.24 9.48 -8.13
CA ILE A 110 20.11 9.74 -6.98
C ILE A 110 20.39 8.44 -6.22
N CYS A 111 19.35 7.64 -5.96
CA CYS A 111 19.52 6.32 -5.35
C CYS A 111 20.48 5.43 -6.15
N SER A 112 20.34 5.36 -7.47
CA SER A 112 21.22 4.54 -8.34
C SER A 112 22.68 5.00 -8.31
N ILE A 113 22.94 6.30 -8.15
CA ILE A 113 24.30 6.85 -8.05
C ILE A 113 24.90 6.63 -6.65
N VAL A 114 24.10 6.86 -5.61
CA VAL A 114 24.54 6.82 -4.20
C VAL A 114 24.68 5.39 -3.67
N ALA A 115 23.84 4.45 -4.13
CA ALA A 115 23.84 3.06 -3.68
C ALA A 115 25.21 2.36 -3.79
N PRO A 116 25.90 2.34 -4.95
CA PRO A 116 27.22 1.71 -5.05
C PRO A 116 28.29 2.46 -4.26
N ALA A 117 28.16 3.79 -4.11
CA ALA A 117 29.18 4.62 -3.47
C ALA A 117 29.19 4.52 -1.94
N THR A 118 28.03 4.34 -1.29
CA THR A 118 27.93 4.64 0.15
C THR A 118 27.73 3.44 1.07
N HIS A 119 27.38 2.24 0.57
CA HIS A 119 27.02 1.07 1.42
C HIS A 119 26.02 1.42 2.55
N SER A 120 25.34 2.56 2.43
CA SER A 120 24.64 3.21 3.51
C SER A 120 23.17 2.81 3.48
N ALA A 121 22.53 2.82 4.65
CA ALA A 121 21.08 2.63 4.76
C ALA A 121 20.27 3.74 4.04
N ALA A 122 20.91 4.79 3.53
CA ALA A 122 20.23 5.85 2.80
C ALA A 122 19.68 5.38 1.44
N ALA A 123 20.38 4.46 0.76
CA ALA A 123 19.94 3.95 -0.54
C ALA A 123 18.56 3.28 -0.50
N PRO A 124 18.26 2.30 0.38
CA PRO A 124 16.92 1.72 0.44
C PRO A 124 15.86 2.74 0.85
N LEU A 125 16.18 3.72 1.70
CA LEU A 125 15.24 4.79 2.08
C LEU A 125 14.89 5.69 0.88
N LEU A 126 15.88 6.08 0.06
CA LEU A 126 15.65 6.85 -1.17
C LEU A 126 14.84 6.06 -2.20
N LEU A 127 15.09 4.76 -2.33
CA LEU A 127 14.31 3.89 -3.21
C LEU A 127 12.85 3.80 -2.77
N ILE A 128 12.61 3.60 -1.46
CA ILE A 128 11.26 3.57 -0.89
C ILE A 128 10.57 4.93 -1.10
N ALA A 129 11.26 6.04 -0.86
CA ALA A 129 10.72 7.37 -1.09
C ALA A 129 10.35 7.58 -2.57
N SER A 130 11.23 7.21 -3.51
CA SER A 130 10.97 7.28 -4.95
C SER A 130 9.73 6.46 -5.36
N PHE A 131 9.60 5.23 -4.82
CA PHE A 131 8.45 4.36 -5.02
C PHE A 131 7.15 4.97 -4.49
N LEU A 132 7.16 5.50 -3.27
CA LEU A 132 5.99 6.13 -2.66
C LEU A 132 5.54 7.38 -3.43
N VAL A 133 6.49 8.21 -3.88
CA VAL A 133 6.19 9.38 -4.71
C VAL A 133 5.62 8.95 -6.06
N ALA A 134 6.14 7.88 -6.67
CA ALA A 134 5.59 7.34 -7.92
C ALA A 134 4.14 6.89 -7.76
N ARG A 135 3.87 6.14 -6.67
CA ARG A 135 2.53 5.68 -6.31
C ARG A 135 1.56 6.84 -6.08
N ALA A 136 1.97 7.83 -5.29
CA ALA A 136 1.17 9.00 -5.01
C ALA A 136 0.86 9.79 -6.29
N GLY A 137 1.85 9.98 -7.17
CA GLY A 137 1.68 10.65 -8.45
C GLY A 137 0.65 9.97 -9.35
N LEU A 138 0.67 8.64 -9.44
CA LEU A 138 -0.33 7.91 -10.22
C LEU A 138 -1.74 7.96 -9.59
N MET A 139 -1.86 7.92 -8.25
CA MET A 139 -3.14 8.06 -7.56
C MET A 139 -3.77 9.45 -7.77
N VAL A 140 -2.95 10.50 -7.76
CA VAL A 140 -3.42 11.87 -8.04
C VAL A 140 -3.95 11.97 -9.47
N LEU A 141 -3.28 11.36 -10.45
CA LEU A 141 -3.76 11.34 -11.84
C LEU A 141 -5.10 10.60 -11.98
N GLU A 142 -5.26 9.47 -11.27
CA GLU A 142 -6.50 8.71 -11.25
C GLU A 142 -7.66 9.52 -10.62
N GLU A 143 -7.39 10.25 -9.52
CA GLU A 143 -8.37 11.12 -8.84
C GLU A 143 -8.89 12.23 -9.77
N HIS A 144 -8.01 12.80 -10.61
CA HIS A 144 -8.38 13.83 -11.59
C HIS A 144 -8.93 13.24 -12.90
N ASN A 145 -9.08 11.91 -12.98
CA ASN A 145 -9.50 11.18 -14.18
C ASN A 145 -8.61 11.48 -15.41
N GLU A 146 -7.32 11.71 -15.17
CA GLU A 146 -6.33 12.01 -16.19
C GLU A 146 -5.55 10.77 -16.61
N SER A 147 -5.32 10.64 -17.93
CA SER A 147 -4.40 9.61 -18.40
C SER A 147 -2.94 9.99 -18.07
N PRO A 148 -2.09 9.03 -17.66
CA PRO A 148 -0.70 9.31 -17.34
C PRO A 148 0.15 9.70 -18.56
N GLY A 149 -0.29 9.43 -19.79
CA GLY A 149 0.39 9.91 -21.01
C GLY A 149 1.88 9.58 -21.06
N ALA A 150 2.72 10.58 -21.31
CA ALA A 150 4.18 10.46 -21.25
C ALA A 150 4.75 10.45 -19.81
N ARG A 151 4.00 10.95 -18.81
CA ARG A 151 4.39 10.98 -17.39
C ARG A 151 4.66 9.58 -16.83
N LYS A 152 4.02 8.54 -17.40
CA LYS A 152 4.23 7.14 -17.01
C LYS A 152 5.70 6.70 -17.05
N TRP A 153 6.49 7.26 -17.97
CA TRP A 153 7.91 6.91 -18.11
C TRP A 153 8.78 7.37 -16.93
N PHE A 154 8.28 8.33 -16.15
CA PHE A 154 8.97 8.83 -14.95
C PHE A 154 8.52 8.07 -13.69
N PHE A 155 7.26 7.64 -13.64
CA PHE A 155 6.71 6.88 -12.51
C PHE A 155 7.06 5.38 -12.56
N TYR A 156 7.09 4.79 -13.75
CA TYR A 156 7.20 3.32 -13.87
C TYR A 156 8.57 2.76 -13.48
N PRO A 157 9.73 3.41 -13.75
CA PRO A 157 11.03 2.84 -13.38
C PRO A 157 11.16 2.48 -11.89
N PRO A 158 10.89 3.37 -10.91
CA PRO A 158 10.98 2.99 -9.51
C PRO A 158 9.95 1.94 -9.10
N LEU A 159 8.74 1.97 -9.65
CA LEU A 159 7.72 0.95 -9.40
C LEU A 159 8.16 -0.42 -9.88
N VAL A 160 8.57 -0.52 -11.15
CA VAL A 160 9.05 -1.76 -11.77
C VAL A 160 10.25 -2.30 -11.02
N PHE A 161 11.20 -1.44 -10.64
CA PHE A 161 12.39 -1.87 -9.91
C PHE A 161 12.04 -2.47 -8.55
N VAL A 162 11.23 -1.78 -7.74
CA VAL A 162 10.81 -2.30 -6.42
C VAL A 162 10.00 -3.59 -6.57
N TYR A 163 9.07 -3.65 -7.51
CA TYR A 163 8.30 -4.87 -7.77
C TYR A 163 9.15 -6.02 -8.29
N LEU A 164 10.16 -5.74 -9.11
CA LEU A 164 11.12 -6.73 -9.57
C LEU A 164 11.94 -7.28 -8.40
N VAL A 165 12.45 -6.42 -7.51
CA VAL A 165 13.17 -6.86 -6.31
C VAL A 165 12.28 -7.73 -5.43
N ILE A 166 11.02 -7.33 -5.19
CA ILE A 166 10.07 -8.14 -4.41
C ILE A 166 9.80 -9.48 -5.10
N GLY A 167 9.62 -9.50 -6.42
CA GLY A 167 9.41 -10.73 -7.19
C GLY A 167 10.62 -11.67 -7.18
N ILE A 168 11.83 -11.13 -7.32
CA ILE A 168 13.08 -11.89 -7.20
C ILE A 168 13.21 -12.43 -5.79
N MET A 169 13.00 -11.63 -4.74
CA MET A 169 13.06 -12.10 -3.36
C MET A 169 12.03 -13.21 -3.10
N ALA A 170 10.79 -13.05 -3.58
CA ALA A 170 9.75 -14.06 -3.44
C ALA A 170 10.06 -15.39 -4.17
N THR A 171 10.91 -15.37 -5.20
CA THR A 171 11.28 -16.56 -5.98
C THR A 171 12.59 -17.19 -5.51
N VAL A 172 13.59 -16.37 -5.15
CA VAL A 172 14.93 -16.81 -4.76
C VAL A 172 14.98 -17.24 -3.29
N LEU A 173 14.26 -16.55 -2.39
CA LEU A 173 14.24 -16.88 -0.96
C LEU A 173 13.92 -18.35 -0.65
N PRO A 174 12.83 -18.96 -1.17
CA PRO A 174 12.53 -20.37 -0.88
C PRO A 174 13.63 -21.30 -1.42
N LEU A 175 14.22 -20.98 -2.57
CA LEU A 175 15.29 -21.77 -3.15
C LEU A 175 16.55 -21.69 -2.27
N ALA A 176 16.91 -20.50 -1.80
CA ALA A 176 18.05 -20.31 -0.90
C ALA A 176 17.85 -21.06 0.43
N VAL A 177 16.66 -21.00 1.02
CA VAL A 177 16.31 -21.76 2.23
C VAL A 177 16.41 -23.26 1.97
N ALA A 178 15.85 -23.73 0.85
CA ALA A 178 15.85 -25.14 0.49
C ALA A 178 17.26 -25.68 0.22
N VAL A 179 18.10 -24.92 -0.50
CA VAL A 179 19.51 -25.26 -0.74
C VAL A 179 20.28 -25.25 0.57
N GLY A 180 20.07 -24.25 1.44
CA GLY A 180 20.65 -24.20 2.77
C GLY A 180 20.34 -25.47 3.57
N MET A 181 19.07 -25.83 3.67
CA MET A 181 18.61 -27.06 4.33
C MET A 181 19.21 -28.35 3.74
N ALA A 182 19.42 -28.39 2.42
CA ALA A 182 20.00 -29.55 1.75
C ALA A 182 21.54 -29.63 1.88
N SER A 183 22.20 -28.47 1.96
CA SER A 183 23.66 -28.35 1.99
C SER A 183 24.24 -28.46 3.41
N ASP A 184 23.47 -28.09 4.43
CA ASP A 184 24.00 -27.98 5.77
C ASP A 184 24.08 -29.36 6.44
N ALA A 185 25.31 -29.82 6.65
CA ALA A 185 25.60 -31.01 7.45
C ALA A 185 25.29 -30.78 8.95
N ASN A 186 24.94 -29.56 9.38
CA ASN A 186 24.61 -29.24 10.77
C ASN A 186 23.12 -28.93 10.97
N LEU A 187 22.23 -29.71 10.36
CA LEU A 187 20.82 -29.72 10.78
C LEU A 187 20.76 -29.89 12.32
N PRO A 188 19.87 -29.18 13.04
CA PRO A 188 19.65 -29.37 14.46
C PRO A 188 19.55 -30.86 14.79
N ALA A 189 20.16 -31.32 15.89
CA ALA A 189 20.19 -32.74 16.27
C ALA A 189 18.79 -33.40 16.30
N ASP A 190 17.73 -32.61 16.50
CA ASP A 190 16.33 -33.06 16.45
C ASP A 190 15.85 -33.43 15.03
N LEU A 191 16.36 -32.76 13.99
CA LEU A 191 16.11 -33.12 12.58
C LEU A 191 17.02 -34.26 12.12
N TYR A 192 18.13 -34.52 12.83
CA TYR A 192 18.95 -35.71 12.64
C TYR A 192 18.24 -37.00 13.02
N GLY A 193 17.27 -36.97 13.96
CA GLY A 193 16.42 -38.13 14.24
C GLY A 193 15.54 -38.51 13.05
N LEU A 194 14.93 -37.53 12.38
CA LEU A 194 14.20 -37.73 11.12
C LEU A 194 15.13 -38.11 9.97
N ARG A 195 16.34 -37.51 9.91
CA ARG A 195 17.35 -37.88 8.93
C ARG A 195 17.88 -39.29 9.14
N GLY A 196 18.04 -39.77 10.37
CA GLY A 196 18.46 -41.14 10.68
C GLY A 196 17.39 -42.16 10.25
N ILE A 197 16.12 -41.87 10.58
CA ILE A 197 14.98 -42.70 10.15
C ILE A 197 14.82 -42.70 8.63
N LEU A 198 15.12 -41.59 7.93
CA LEU A 198 15.01 -41.53 6.47
C LEU A 198 16.26 -42.07 5.74
N VAL A 199 17.47 -41.79 6.22
CA VAL A 199 18.72 -42.16 5.52
C VAL A 199 19.06 -43.63 5.69
N GLU A 200 18.64 -44.28 6.77
CA GLU A 200 18.89 -45.72 6.97
C GLU A 200 18.05 -46.61 6.05
N TRP A 201 16.91 -46.12 5.56
CA TRP A 201 16.00 -46.85 4.65
C TRP A 201 16.21 -46.52 3.17
N ILE A 202 16.78 -45.36 2.87
CA ILE A 202 16.87 -44.81 1.51
C ILE A 202 18.26 -45.06 0.92
N VAL A 203 18.42 -46.09 0.07
CA VAL A 203 19.66 -46.39 -0.72
C VAL A 203 19.82 -45.43 -1.92
N LEU A 204 19.38 -44.17 -1.79
CA LEU A 204 19.48 -43.23 -2.90
C LEU A 204 20.75 -42.41 -2.85
N PRO A 205 21.27 -42.02 -4.02
CA PRO A 205 22.28 -40.98 -4.10
C PRO A 205 21.81 -39.72 -3.39
N THR A 206 22.68 -39.16 -2.54
CA THR A 206 22.41 -37.96 -1.72
C THR A 206 21.89 -36.78 -2.55
N TRP A 207 22.37 -36.63 -3.79
CA TRP A 207 21.93 -35.57 -4.71
C TRP A 207 20.45 -35.68 -5.11
N PHE A 208 19.91 -36.91 -5.19
CA PHE A 208 18.52 -37.12 -5.57
C PHE A 208 17.57 -36.74 -4.42
N GLY A 209 17.88 -37.18 -3.20
CA GLY A 209 17.14 -36.77 -1.99
C GLY A 209 17.15 -35.26 -1.77
N ALA A 210 18.32 -34.62 -1.95
CA ALA A 210 18.45 -33.16 -1.90
C ALA A 210 17.56 -32.45 -2.93
N THR A 211 17.52 -32.96 -4.17
CA THR A 211 16.67 -32.41 -5.24
C THR A 211 15.19 -32.50 -4.88
N LEU A 212 14.73 -33.66 -4.39
CA LEU A 212 13.34 -33.85 -3.99
C LEU A 212 12.94 -32.94 -2.83
N LEU A 213 13.83 -32.74 -1.84
CA LEU A 213 13.63 -31.82 -0.73
C LEU A 213 13.52 -30.37 -1.23
N VAL A 214 14.38 -29.96 -2.17
CA VAL A 214 14.32 -28.62 -2.75
C VAL A 214 13.00 -28.38 -3.48
N VAL A 215 12.55 -29.35 -4.27
CA VAL A 215 11.25 -29.28 -4.96
C VAL A 215 10.09 -29.25 -3.97
N LEU A 216 10.17 -30.03 -2.87
CA LEU A 216 9.15 -30.06 -1.83
C LEU A 216 9.00 -28.70 -1.14
N VAL A 217 10.09 -28.15 -0.62
CA VAL A 217 10.10 -26.85 0.09
C VAL A 217 9.63 -25.73 -0.84
N THR A 218 10.14 -25.71 -2.08
CA THR A 218 9.73 -24.72 -3.08
C THR A 218 8.25 -24.87 -3.44
N GLY A 219 7.75 -26.10 -3.57
CA GLY A 219 6.33 -26.40 -3.82
C GLY A 219 5.42 -25.88 -2.70
N VAL A 220 5.79 -26.14 -1.44
CA VAL A 220 5.06 -25.63 -0.26
C VAL A 220 5.04 -24.10 -0.23
N TRP A 221 6.15 -23.45 -0.57
CA TRP A 221 6.22 -22.00 -0.65
C TRP A 221 5.29 -21.42 -1.72
N TRP A 222 5.30 -21.98 -2.94
CA TRP A 222 4.40 -21.54 -4.00
C TRP A 222 2.93 -21.82 -3.69
N LEU A 223 2.63 -22.91 -2.98
CA LEU A 223 1.30 -23.16 -2.43
C LEU A 223 0.87 -22.02 -1.50
N ALA A 224 1.72 -21.64 -0.55
CA ALA A 224 1.44 -20.55 0.39
C ALA A 224 1.24 -19.20 -0.32
N ILE A 225 2.14 -18.83 -1.24
CA ILE A 225 2.00 -17.61 -2.05
C ILE A 225 0.71 -17.63 -2.87
N GLY A 226 0.41 -18.74 -3.54
CA GLY A 226 -0.80 -18.89 -4.35
C GLY A 226 -2.07 -18.71 -3.53
N LEU A 227 -2.13 -19.26 -2.31
CA LEU A 227 -3.25 -19.10 -1.39
C LEU A 227 -3.39 -17.66 -0.89
N VAL A 228 -2.28 -17.00 -0.55
CA VAL A 228 -2.26 -15.57 -0.17
C VAL A 228 -2.77 -14.71 -1.34
N LEU A 229 -2.28 -14.94 -2.55
CA LEU A 229 -2.73 -14.25 -3.75
C LEU A 229 -4.22 -14.45 -4.01
N ALA A 230 -4.73 -15.68 -3.88
CA ALA A 230 -6.16 -15.97 -4.05
C ALA A 230 -7.01 -15.26 -3.00
N ARG A 231 -6.68 -15.40 -1.70
CA ARG A 231 -7.47 -14.85 -0.59
C ARG A 231 -7.39 -13.32 -0.51
N LEU A 232 -6.24 -12.73 -0.82
CA LEU A 232 -5.97 -11.30 -0.67
C LEU A 232 -5.88 -10.57 -2.02
N THR A 233 -6.57 -11.06 -3.07
CA THR A 233 -6.47 -10.51 -4.43
C THR A 233 -6.67 -8.99 -4.47
N ARG A 234 -7.62 -8.45 -3.69
CA ARG A 234 -7.88 -7.00 -3.63
C ARG A 234 -6.71 -6.22 -3.03
N ALA A 235 -6.14 -6.70 -1.93
CA ALA A 235 -5.01 -6.06 -1.28
C ALA A 235 -3.76 -6.13 -2.17
N VAL A 236 -3.50 -7.29 -2.79
CA VAL A 236 -2.39 -7.46 -3.72
C VAL A 236 -2.56 -6.55 -4.94
N ARG A 237 -3.76 -6.46 -5.51
CA ARG A 237 -4.04 -5.52 -6.59
C ARG A 237 -3.78 -4.09 -6.16
N ALA A 238 -4.22 -3.69 -4.97
CA ALA A 238 -3.97 -2.35 -4.45
C ALA A 238 -2.47 -2.06 -4.29
N VAL A 239 -1.68 -3.01 -3.77
CA VAL A 239 -0.23 -2.86 -3.54
C VAL A 239 0.56 -2.84 -4.85
N PHE A 240 0.21 -3.69 -5.81
CA PHE A 240 0.92 -3.86 -7.09
C PHE A 240 0.28 -3.11 -8.27
N TRP A 241 -0.67 -2.22 -8.00
CA TRP A 241 -1.23 -1.32 -9.02
C TRP A 241 -0.13 -0.35 -9.53
N PRO A 242 0.00 -0.11 -10.84
CA PRO A 242 -0.94 -0.45 -11.92
C PRO A 242 -0.74 -1.82 -12.58
N PHE A 243 0.30 -2.57 -12.26
CA PHE A 243 0.66 -3.80 -12.99
C PHE A 243 -0.24 -5.00 -12.67
N ALA A 244 -0.89 -5.00 -11.50
CA ALA A 244 -1.74 -6.11 -11.05
C ALA A 244 -3.24 -5.96 -11.37
N GLU A 245 -3.66 -5.01 -12.23
CA GLU A 245 -5.08 -4.83 -12.58
C GLU A 245 -5.71 -6.10 -13.18
N ARG A 246 -4.93 -6.82 -13.99
CA ARG A 246 -5.37 -8.07 -14.63
C ARG A 246 -5.33 -9.28 -13.68
N LEU A 247 -4.81 -9.12 -12.46
CA LEU A 247 -4.73 -10.19 -11.49
C LEU A 247 -6.13 -10.57 -11.00
N ARG A 248 -6.53 -11.79 -11.33
CA ARG A 248 -7.78 -12.44 -10.87
C ARG A 248 -7.45 -13.54 -9.85
N GLU A 249 -8.40 -13.85 -8.96
CA GLU A 249 -8.30 -14.93 -7.96
C GLU A 249 -7.88 -16.28 -8.58
N ARG A 250 -8.35 -16.56 -9.81
CA ARG A 250 -7.99 -17.77 -10.57
C ARG A 250 -6.49 -17.93 -10.81
N HIS A 251 -5.72 -16.84 -10.90
CA HIS A 251 -4.27 -16.93 -11.07
C HIS A 251 -3.60 -17.40 -9.77
N GLY A 252 -4.02 -16.87 -8.62
CA GLY A 252 -3.55 -17.34 -7.31
C GLY A 252 -3.84 -18.81 -7.09
N LEU A 253 -5.05 -19.27 -7.44
CA LEU A 253 -5.43 -20.68 -7.36
C LEU A 253 -4.58 -21.58 -8.28
N ARG A 254 -4.26 -21.14 -9.50
CA ARG A 254 -3.37 -21.90 -10.41
C ARG A 254 -1.97 -22.04 -9.82
N ILE A 255 -1.42 -20.97 -9.25
CA ILE A 255 -0.11 -20.99 -8.57
C ILE A 255 -0.17 -21.95 -7.36
N ALA A 256 -1.25 -21.87 -6.57
CA ALA A 256 -1.44 -22.74 -5.41
C ALA A 256 -1.50 -24.23 -5.80
N LEU A 257 -2.28 -24.56 -6.83
CA LEU A 257 -2.40 -25.93 -7.34
C LEU A 257 -1.07 -26.46 -7.90
N ALA A 258 -0.32 -25.63 -8.63
CA ALA A 258 1.00 -26.00 -9.13
C ALA A 258 1.98 -26.28 -7.97
N GLY A 259 1.99 -25.42 -6.95
CA GLY A 259 2.79 -25.62 -5.75
C GLY A 259 2.41 -26.90 -4.99
N ALA A 260 1.10 -27.14 -4.81
CA ALA A 260 0.58 -28.34 -4.17
C ALA A 260 0.96 -29.62 -4.93
N ALA A 261 0.83 -29.62 -6.26
CA ALA A 261 1.18 -30.76 -7.09
C ALA A 261 2.67 -31.10 -7.00
N SER A 262 3.55 -30.09 -7.08
CA SER A 262 5.00 -30.26 -6.93
C SER A 262 5.36 -30.81 -5.54
N ALA A 263 4.75 -30.26 -4.48
CA ALA A 263 4.98 -30.72 -3.11
C ALA A 263 4.49 -32.16 -2.90
N ALA A 264 3.28 -32.50 -3.38
CA ALA A 264 2.72 -33.83 -3.26
C ALA A 264 3.53 -34.87 -4.02
N LEU A 265 3.97 -34.56 -5.25
CA LEU A 265 4.78 -35.47 -6.07
C LEU A 265 6.14 -35.75 -5.42
N SER A 266 6.85 -34.71 -4.96
CA SER A 266 8.12 -34.90 -4.23
C SER A 266 7.92 -35.66 -2.93
N GLY A 267 6.89 -35.32 -2.14
CA GLY A 267 6.60 -35.97 -0.87
C GLY A 267 6.26 -37.44 -1.03
N LEU A 268 5.42 -37.78 -2.03
CA LEU A 268 5.08 -39.17 -2.35
C LEU A 268 6.28 -39.96 -2.85
N THR A 269 7.14 -39.34 -3.67
CA THR A 269 8.38 -39.98 -4.14
C THR A 269 9.32 -40.28 -2.96
N LEU A 270 9.49 -39.34 -2.03
CA LEU A 270 10.26 -39.56 -0.81
C LEU A 270 9.65 -40.67 0.07
N ALA A 271 8.32 -40.69 0.21
CA ALA A 271 7.63 -41.68 1.04
C ALA A 271 7.65 -43.09 0.45
N LEU A 272 7.65 -43.25 -0.88
CA LEU A 272 7.78 -44.55 -1.54
C LEU A 272 9.21 -45.10 -1.50
N MET A 273 10.20 -44.23 -1.24
CA MET A 273 11.61 -44.59 -1.18
C MET A 273 12.09 -44.88 0.24
N ALA A 274 11.35 -44.42 1.25
CA ALA A 274 11.54 -44.73 2.67
C ALA A 274 10.88 -46.07 3.03
#